data_AF-A0A8H6V4L0-F1
#
_entry.id   AF-A0A8H6V4L0-F1
#
_cell.length_a   1.000
_cell.length_b   1.000
_cell.length_c   1.000
_cell.angle_alpha   90.00
_cell.angle_beta   90.00
_cell.angle_gamma   90.00
#
_symmetry.space_group_name_H-M   'P 1'
#
loop_
_entity.id
_entity.type
_entity.pdbx_description
1 polymer ?
#
loop_
_entity_poly.entity_id
_entity_poly.type
_entity_poly.pdbx_seq_one_letter_code
_entity_poly.pdbx_strand_id
1 'polypeptide(L)'
;MAPNKQPKICLDVAVDHRIRRLFKPVSDDLTEPSNHVSYIEARGRSLKRSHSEIQVTSQLAGPAMKGGIAVVLQQPRHNHPFEEGLSAVIDNCETLYALDDIFSAVSCESLSIRTNIAVVDLLPYRSEDITSIDDETLRESFRASAHTILDKEPSILLCAGKIWLPNRRGSDGPKGDAWKFESIGVGKKFGAEACAMLRGDWKEEEWMDELRRRCQDFSKEQAESPNQSSRPQSPGESATRRNGAKYLPCYQELYSEKLYKMHDCVQALISESTLAMTSSTELYKALLTSGLSEICNDATLILRQMSRLQHEGWPDSVGWKNKATLKEAASDTVGFAEELLQATESSKATQFAKIIQEGASYVLRSIVTSVGGRRPQYELDLEQASAAFLRIAMNIETLLMDLLLEEEKALHALGQEDMLSSQMERMTFSSATRQAA
;
A
#
# COMPACT_ATOMS: atom_id res chain seq x y z
N MET A 1 9.78 -25.51 4.26
CA MET A 1 8.71 -25.09 5.21
C MET A 1 7.41 -25.09 4.45
N ALA A 2 6.32 -25.62 5.01
CA ALA A 2 5.02 -25.52 4.36
C ALA A 2 4.60 -24.04 4.28
N PRO A 3 4.08 -23.54 3.15
CA PRO A 3 3.64 -22.16 3.03
C PRO A 3 2.53 -21.90 4.06
N ASN A 4 2.60 -20.76 4.75
CA ASN A 4 1.55 -20.34 5.67
C ASN A 4 0.26 -20.13 4.86
N LYS A 5 -0.74 -20.99 5.10
CA LYS A 5 -2.02 -20.94 4.40
C LYS A 5 -2.92 -19.80 4.87
N GLN A 6 -2.68 -19.24 6.05
CA GLN A 6 -3.56 -18.21 6.59
C GLN A 6 -3.51 -16.95 5.71
N PRO A 7 -4.68 -16.38 5.34
CA PRO A 7 -4.72 -15.13 4.61
C PRO A 7 -4.02 -14.04 5.44
N LYS A 8 -3.24 -13.20 4.76
CA LYS A 8 -2.56 -12.05 5.38
C LYS A 8 -3.20 -10.77 4.85
N ILE A 9 -3.36 -9.82 5.75
CA ILE A 9 -3.83 -8.47 5.46
C ILE A 9 -2.63 -7.54 5.68
N CYS A 10 -2.45 -6.57 4.80
CA CYS A 10 -1.46 -5.52 4.93
C CYS A 10 -2.08 -4.23 4.38
N LEU A 11 -2.03 -3.16 5.15
CA LEU A 11 -2.67 -1.87 4.87
C LEU A 11 -4.14 -2.03 4.49
N ASP A 12 -4.83 -2.93 5.19
CA ASP A 12 -6.23 -3.24 4.96
C ASP A 12 -6.56 -3.83 3.58
N VAL A 13 -5.55 -4.39 2.93
CA VAL A 13 -5.65 -5.06 1.63
C VAL A 13 -5.32 -6.54 1.84
N ALA A 14 -6.14 -7.43 1.26
CA ALA A 14 -5.80 -8.84 1.21
C ALA A 14 -4.55 -9.02 0.34
N VAL A 15 -3.50 -9.62 0.91
CA VAL A 15 -2.23 -9.78 0.21
C VAL A 15 -2.36 -10.85 -0.88
N ASP A 16 -1.97 -10.48 -2.10
CA ASP A 16 -1.88 -11.39 -3.25
C ASP A 16 -1.12 -12.67 -2.87
N HIS A 17 -1.74 -13.82 -3.12
CA HIS A 17 -1.20 -15.12 -2.76
C HIS A 17 0.21 -15.38 -3.32
N ARG A 18 0.57 -14.82 -4.49
CA ARG A 18 1.90 -14.96 -5.11
C ARG A 18 2.94 -14.16 -4.34
N ILE A 19 2.60 -12.93 -3.94
CA ILE A 19 3.47 -12.09 -3.10
C ILE A 19 3.63 -12.72 -1.72
N ARG A 20 2.54 -13.22 -1.13
CA ARG A 20 2.54 -13.88 0.18
C ARG A 20 3.51 -15.05 0.28
N ARG A 21 3.79 -15.77 -0.82
CA ARG A 21 4.80 -16.85 -0.83
C ARG A 21 6.22 -16.37 -0.57
N LEU A 22 6.48 -15.08 -0.82
CA LEU A 22 7.78 -14.46 -0.60
C LEU A 22 7.98 -14.05 0.87
N PHE A 23 6.91 -14.05 1.66
CA PHE A 23 6.96 -13.65 3.07
C PHE A 23 7.73 -14.69 3.87
N LYS A 24 8.69 -14.22 4.65
CA LYS A 24 9.56 -15.07 5.45
C LYS A 24 10.04 -14.31 6.68
N PRO A 25 10.19 -14.99 7.83
CA PRO A 25 10.90 -14.44 8.96
C PRO A 25 12.29 -13.94 8.54
N VAL A 26 12.65 -12.77 9.03
CA VAL A 26 13.98 -12.18 8.86
C VAL A 26 14.74 -12.41 10.17
N SER A 27 15.99 -12.83 10.06
CA SER A 27 16.89 -12.91 11.21
C SER A 27 17.55 -11.55 11.40
N ASP A 28 17.70 -11.11 12.66
CA ASP A 28 18.37 -9.85 12.98
C ASP A 28 19.88 -9.95 12.66
N ASP A 29 20.33 -9.22 11.64
CA ASP A 29 21.75 -9.04 11.29
C ASP A 29 22.39 -7.88 12.08
N LEU A 30 22.02 -7.70 13.35
CA LEU A 30 22.59 -6.67 14.21
C LEU A 30 23.98 -7.11 14.69
N THR A 31 25.00 -6.29 14.46
CA THR A 31 26.39 -6.68 14.67
C THR A 31 27.00 -6.06 15.93
N GLU A 32 27.32 -4.77 15.87
CA GLU A 32 28.08 -4.04 16.88
C GLU A 32 27.27 -2.89 17.49
N PRO A 33 27.57 -2.43 18.72
CA PRO A 33 26.94 -1.23 19.27
C PRO A 33 27.19 0.01 18.39
N SER A 34 26.21 0.92 18.34
CA SER A 34 26.32 2.19 17.62
C SER A 34 25.86 3.38 18.47
N ASN A 35 26.50 4.53 18.27
CA ASN A 35 26.26 5.76 19.03
C ASN A 35 25.15 6.65 18.43
N HIS A 36 24.55 6.28 17.30
CA HIS A 36 23.57 7.11 16.57
C HIS A 36 22.36 7.52 17.43
N VAL A 37 21.87 6.64 18.31
CA VAL A 37 20.77 6.96 19.23
C VAL A 37 21.19 8.03 20.25
N SER A 38 22.35 7.90 20.86
CA SER A 38 22.86 8.92 21.79
C SER A 38 23.10 10.26 21.08
N TYR A 39 23.55 10.22 19.82
CA TYR A 39 23.72 11.41 19.00
C TYR A 39 22.38 12.12 18.71
N ILE A 40 21.33 11.36 18.32
CA ILE A 40 20.01 11.95 18.04
C ILE A 40 19.39 12.54 19.32
N GLU A 41 19.59 11.90 20.48
CA GLU A 41 19.13 12.47 21.75
C GLU A 41 19.87 13.76 22.11
N ALA A 42 21.20 13.79 21.95
CA ALA A 42 22.02 14.97 22.23
C ALA A 42 21.59 16.16 21.36
N ARG A 43 21.24 15.90 20.10
CA ARG A 43 20.65 16.90 19.21
C ARG A 43 19.30 17.40 19.70
N GLY A 44 18.40 16.52 20.11
CA GLY A 44 17.10 16.93 20.64
C GLY A 44 17.24 17.82 21.88
N ARG A 45 18.18 17.49 22.77
CA ARG A 45 18.55 18.31 23.94
C ARG A 45 19.11 19.68 23.54
N SER A 46 20.00 19.77 22.54
CA SER A 46 20.56 21.06 22.09
C SER A 46 19.50 21.96 21.45
N LEU A 47 18.50 21.38 20.80
CA LEU A 47 17.33 22.06 20.25
C LEU A 47 16.24 22.38 21.30
N LYS A 48 16.48 22.04 22.59
CA LYS A 48 15.54 22.25 23.71
C LYS A 48 14.16 21.61 23.47
N ARG A 49 14.13 20.44 22.84
CA ARG A 49 12.91 19.66 22.63
C ARG A 49 12.42 19.03 23.93
N SER A 50 11.13 18.66 23.96
CA SER A 50 10.55 18.04 25.15
C SER A 50 11.20 16.67 25.41
N HIS A 51 11.16 16.21 26.67
CA HIS A 51 11.70 14.90 27.02
C HIS A 51 11.00 13.77 26.25
N SER A 52 9.68 13.87 26.10
CA SER A 52 8.82 12.94 25.36
C SER A 52 9.19 12.86 23.87
N GLU A 53 9.39 14.00 23.21
CA GLU A 53 9.79 14.06 21.80
C GLU A 53 11.17 13.43 21.61
N ILE A 54 12.13 13.77 22.47
CA ILE A 54 13.48 13.17 22.45
C ILE A 54 13.41 11.66 22.62
N GLN A 55 12.63 11.19 23.59
CA GLN A 55 12.48 9.77 23.87
C GLN A 55 11.90 9.03 22.66
N VAL A 56 10.77 9.47 22.11
CA VAL A 56 10.13 8.79 20.98
C VAL A 56 11.00 8.84 19.73
N THR A 57 11.62 9.99 19.41
CA THR A 57 12.54 10.09 18.27
C THR A 57 13.75 9.16 18.43
N SER A 58 14.29 9.02 19.65
CA SER A 58 15.41 8.10 19.91
C SER A 58 14.99 6.62 19.81
N GLN A 59 13.76 6.29 20.22
CA GLN A 59 13.21 4.95 20.10
C GLN A 59 12.98 4.57 18.63
N LEU A 60 12.42 5.49 17.84
CA LEU A 60 12.29 5.33 16.39
C LEU A 60 13.65 5.17 15.72
N ALA A 61 14.67 5.91 16.13
CA ALA A 61 16.02 5.80 15.57
C ALA A 61 16.74 4.50 15.97
N GLY A 62 16.24 3.76 16.97
CA GLY A 62 16.83 2.52 17.45
C GLY A 62 16.61 1.32 16.50
N PRO A 63 17.20 0.16 16.78
CA PRO A 63 18.04 -0.15 17.95
C PRO A 63 19.45 0.45 17.85
N ALA A 64 20.09 0.67 19.01
CA ALA A 64 21.45 1.24 19.15
C ALA A 64 22.59 0.28 18.73
N MET A 65 22.41 -0.39 17.60
CA MET A 65 23.32 -1.36 17.00
C MET A 65 23.58 -0.99 15.54
N LYS A 66 24.70 -1.42 14.96
CA LYS A 66 25.01 -1.29 13.54
C LYS A 66 24.29 -2.35 12.70
N GLY A 67 24.20 -2.13 11.39
CA GLY A 67 23.58 -3.07 10.44
C GLY A 67 22.06 -2.96 10.35
N GLY A 68 21.39 -4.02 9.88
CA GLY A 68 19.92 -4.07 9.78
C GLY A 68 19.34 -3.09 8.75
N ILE A 69 18.07 -2.71 8.96
CA ILE A 69 17.31 -1.83 8.06
C ILE A 69 17.15 -0.46 8.71
N ALA A 70 17.39 0.61 7.93
CA ALA A 70 17.02 1.97 8.28
C ALA A 70 16.07 2.56 7.23
N VAL A 71 15.03 3.25 7.67
CA VAL A 71 14.09 4.00 6.84
C VAL A 71 14.33 5.48 7.06
N VAL A 72 14.54 6.21 5.97
CA VAL A 72 14.74 7.65 5.99
C VAL A 72 13.47 8.35 5.56
N LEU A 73 12.83 9.05 6.50
CA LEU A 73 11.64 9.87 6.27
C LEU A 73 12.00 11.35 6.14
N GLN A 74 11.05 12.17 5.72
CA GLN A 74 11.32 13.59 5.49
C GLN A 74 11.49 14.35 6.81
N GLN A 75 10.44 14.36 7.64
CA GLN A 75 10.37 15.13 8.87
C GLN A 75 9.19 14.64 9.73
N PRO A 76 9.23 14.83 11.06
CA PRO A 76 8.11 14.52 11.93
C PRO A 76 6.90 15.42 11.65
N ARG A 77 5.70 14.88 11.86
CA ARG A 77 4.44 15.64 11.81
C ARG A 77 4.35 16.58 13.02
N HIS A 78 3.79 17.78 12.83
CA HIS A 78 3.73 18.84 13.86
C HIS A 78 2.84 18.53 15.07
N ASN A 79 1.98 17.52 14.99
CA ASN A 79 1.01 17.18 16.02
C ASN A 79 1.15 15.71 16.48
N HIS A 80 2.36 15.14 16.42
CA HIS A 80 2.60 13.83 17.01
C HIS A 80 2.30 13.82 18.52
N PRO A 81 1.60 12.80 19.03
CA PRO A 81 1.28 12.67 20.45
C PRO A 81 2.48 12.13 21.26
N PHE A 82 3.60 12.86 21.29
CA PHE A 82 4.83 12.38 21.93
C PHE A 82 4.67 12.02 23.41
N GLU A 83 3.83 12.76 24.14
CA GLU A 83 3.54 12.50 25.57
C GLU A 83 2.83 11.15 25.82
N GLU A 84 2.19 10.59 24.80
CA GLU A 84 1.51 9.29 24.87
C GLU A 84 2.45 8.12 24.48
N GLY A 85 3.68 8.43 24.07
CA GLY A 85 4.74 7.46 23.78
C GLY A 85 4.75 6.92 22.35
N LEU A 86 5.69 6.01 22.09
CA LEU A 86 6.00 5.48 20.76
C LEU A 86 4.78 4.87 20.07
N SER A 87 3.99 4.07 20.79
CA SER A 87 2.83 3.40 20.19
C SER A 87 1.79 4.39 19.69
N ALA A 88 1.44 5.40 20.50
CA ALA A 88 0.51 6.43 20.08
C ALA A 88 1.04 7.23 18.88
N VAL A 89 2.35 7.50 18.81
CA VAL A 89 2.97 8.20 17.68
C VAL A 89 2.90 7.37 16.39
N ILE A 90 3.16 6.06 16.45
CA ILE A 90 3.05 5.17 15.30
C ILE A 90 1.58 5.05 14.87
N ASP A 91 0.68 4.74 15.80
CA ASP A 91 -0.73 4.46 15.51
C ASP A 91 -1.48 5.71 15.01
N ASN A 92 -1.05 6.92 15.42
CA ASN A 92 -1.63 8.19 14.97
C ASN A 92 -1.00 8.73 13.66
N CYS A 93 0.05 8.11 13.16
CA CYS A 93 0.75 8.54 11.95
C CYS A 93 0.59 7.52 10.83
N GLU A 94 -0.20 7.85 9.81
CA GLU A 94 -0.46 6.94 8.68
C GLU A 94 0.83 6.39 8.04
N THR A 95 1.89 7.21 7.91
CA THR A 95 3.18 6.77 7.36
C THR A 95 3.88 5.76 8.29
N LEU A 96 3.96 6.04 9.59
CA LEU A 96 4.63 5.14 10.54
C LEU A 96 3.84 3.86 10.75
N TYR A 97 2.52 3.97 10.89
CA TYR A 97 1.62 2.81 10.92
C TYR A 97 1.80 1.94 9.69
N ALA A 98 1.84 2.55 8.50
CA ALA A 98 2.00 1.80 7.27
C ALA A 98 3.36 1.08 7.19
N LEU A 99 4.44 1.72 7.64
CA LEU A 99 5.75 1.06 7.73
C LEU A 99 5.72 -0.13 8.70
N ASP A 100 5.16 0.05 9.90
CA ASP A 100 5.06 -1.01 10.91
C ASP A 100 4.27 -2.21 10.38
N ASP A 101 3.12 -1.94 9.75
CA ASP A 101 2.23 -2.97 9.20
C ASP A 101 2.87 -3.69 8.01
N ILE A 102 3.51 -2.97 7.08
CA ILE A 102 4.24 -3.58 5.96
C ILE A 102 5.35 -4.49 6.49
N PHE A 103 6.22 -4.00 7.37
CA PHE A 103 7.34 -4.78 7.86
C PHE A 103 6.88 -6.00 8.65
N SER A 104 5.87 -5.84 9.51
CA SER A 104 5.27 -6.95 10.25
C SER A 104 4.68 -7.99 9.28
N ALA A 105 3.91 -7.56 8.27
CA ALA A 105 3.30 -8.47 7.31
C ALA A 105 4.33 -9.26 6.50
N VAL A 106 5.29 -8.58 5.85
CA VAL A 106 6.25 -9.23 4.93
C VAL A 106 7.27 -10.10 5.67
N SER A 107 7.56 -9.77 6.93
CA SER A 107 8.54 -10.48 7.76
C SER A 107 7.89 -11.54 8.66
N CYS A 108 6.59 -11.83 8.52
CA CYS A 108 5.88 -12.74 9.41
C CYS A 108 6.05 -12.37 10.90
N GLU A 109 5.87 -11.09 11.23
CA GLU A 109 5.94 -10.49 12.58
C GLU A 109 7.34 -10.52 13.22
N SER A 110 8.40 -10.85 12.45
CA SER A 110 9.78 -10.85 12.96
C SER A 110 10.45 -9.47 12.94
N LEU A 111 9.93 -8.52 12.15
CA LEU A 111 10.40 -7.14 12.08
C LEU A 111 9.30 -6.16 12.42
N SER A 112 9.64 -5.15 13.22
CA SER A 112 8.81 -3.98 13.49
C SER A 112 9.67 -2.72 13.63
N ILE A 113 9.13 -1.57 13.24
CA ILE A 113 9.77 -0.27 13.49
C ILE A 113 9.79 0.11 14.97
N ARG A 114 9.08 -0.65 15.81
CA ARG A 114 9.09 -0.47 17.27
C ARG A 114 10.34 -1.02 17.93
N THR A 115 11.05 -1.94 17.26
CA THR A 115 12.13 -2.72 17.90
C THR A 115 13.31 -3.04 17.00
N ASN A 116 13.10 -3.36 15.72
CA ASN A 116 14.15 -3.89 14.83
C ASN A 116 14.64 -2.89 13.79
N ILE A 117 13.79 -1.94 13.38
CA ILE A 117 14.04 -1.06 12.23
C ILE A 117 14.20 0.38 12.69
N ALA A 118 15.32 0.99 12.29
CA ALA A 118 15.58 2.39 12.57
C ALA A 118 14.79 3.29 11.62
N VAL A 119 14.08 4.28 12.14
CA VAL A 119 13.42 5.34 11.40
C VAL A 119 14.12 6.65 11.72
N VAL A 120 14.69 7.29 10.71
CA VAL A 120 15.44 8.55 10.83
C VAL A 120 14.83 9.58 9.90
N ASP A 121 14.39 10.70 10.45
CA ASP A 121 13.98 11.84 9.62
C ASP A 121 15.19 12.59 9.05
N LEU A 122 15.07 13.10 7.82
CA LEU A 122 16.05 13.99 7.22
C LEU A 122 16.15 15.31 7.98
N LEU A 123 15.02 15.77 8.52
CA LEU A 123 14.89 16.97 9.37
C LEU A 123 14.45 16.58 10.78
N PRO A 124 15.32 15.92 11.58
CA PRO A 124 14.93 15.43 12.90
C PRO A 124 14.59 16.59 13.83
N TYR A 125 13.49 16.45 14.58
CA TYR A 125 12.93 17.46 15.48
C TYR A 125 12.45 18.75 14.79
N ARG A 126 12.16 18.70 13.49
CA ARG A 126 11.61 19.83 12.74
C ARG A 126 10.28 19.44 12.14
N SER A 127 9.24 20.19 12.46
CA SER A 127 7.89 19.93 11.96
C SER A 127 7.32 21.11 11.18
N GLU A 128 8.09 22.20 11.10
CA GLU A 128 7.76 23.40 10.36
C GLU A 128 7.72 23.11 8.84
N ASP A 129 6.97 23.91 8.09
CA ASP A 129 6.99 23.83 6.62
C ASP A 129 8.40 24.09 6.12
N ILE A 130 8.95 23.22 5.27
CA ILE A 130 10.32 23.35 4.72
C ILE A 130 10.57 24.73 4.12
N THR A 131 9.57 25.32 3.47
CA THR A 131 9.68 26.65 2.85
C THR A 131 9.89 27.79 3.85
N SER A 132 9.63 27.53 5.13
CA SER A 132 9.83 28.46 6.25
C SER A 132 11.15 28.25 6.98
N ILE A 133 11.89 27.18 6.69
CA ILE A 133 13.17 26.86 7.33
C ILE A 133 14.30 27.52 6.53
N ASP A 134 15.21 28.23 7.20
CA ASP A 134 16.36 28.82 6.55
C ASP A 134 17.39 27.77 6.11
N ASP A 135 18.19 28.13 5.10
CA ASP A 135 19.14 27.22 4.46
C ASP A 135 20.20 26.65 5.44
N GLU A 136 20.63 27.42 6.46
CA GLU A 136 21.61 26.94 7.42
C GLU A 136 21.00 25.89 8.35
N THR A 137 19.79 26.15 8.88
CA THR A 137 19.05 25.19 9.69
C THR A 137 18.76 23.90 8.92
N LEU A 138 18.42 23.98 7.64
CA LEU A 138 18.24 22.81 6.77
C LEU A 138 19.54 22.02 6.65
N ARG A 139 20.66 22.69 6.38
CA ARG A 139 21.98 22.07 6.23
C ARG A 139 22.45 21.41 7.53
N GLU A 140 22.26 22.04 8.67
CA GLU A 140 22.58 21.47 9.98
C GLU A 140 21.70 20.25 10.31
N SER A 141 20.43 20.27 9.92
CA SER A 141 19.51 19.14 10.11
C SER A 141 19.89 17.95 9.27
N PHE A 142 20.21 18.20 8.00
CA PHE A 142 20.70 17.17 7.11
C PHE A 142 22.03 16.57 7.58
N ARG A 143 22.97 17.41 8.05
CA ARG A 143 24.23 16.90 8.62
C ARG A 143 23.96 15.94 9.77
N ALA A 144 23.00 16.22 10.64
CA ALA A 144 22.72 15.31 11.74
C ALA A 144 22.05 14.01 11.31
N SER A 145 21.09 14.04 10.39
CA SER A 145 20.51 12.81 9.87
C SER A 145 21.57 11.97 9.13
N ALA A 146 22.43 12.60 8.34
CA ALA A 146 23.56 11.93 7.69
C ALA A 146 24.53 11.30 8.71
N HIS A 147 24.92 12.01 9.77
CA HIS A 147 25.76 11.43 10.83
C HIS A 147 25.07 10.27 11.54
N THR A 148 23.76 10.38 11.81
CA THR A 148 22.97 9.31 12.44
C THR A 148 22.99 8.05 11.57
N ILE A 149 22.80 8.20 10.26
CA ILE A 149 22.82 7.09 9.29
C ILE A 149 24.23 6.49 9.18
N LEU A 150 25.26 7.33 9.11
CA LEU A 150 26.65 6.88 9.03
C LEU A 150 27.06 6.12 10.29
N ASP A 151 26.67 6.57 11.48
CA ASP A 151 26.92 5.84 12.73
C ASP A 151 26.12 4.54 12.80
N LYS A 152 24.88 4.53 12.31
CA LYS A 152 24.02 3.32 12.24
C LYS A 152 24.59 2.25 11.31
N GLU A 153 25.33 2.64 10.27
CA GLU A 153 25.85 1.74 9.23
C GLU A 153 24.81 0.67 8.80
N PRO A 154 23.61 1.07 8.33
CA PRO A 154 22.57 0.11 7.99
C PRO A 154 22.98 -0.73 6.78
N SER A 155 22.63 -2.02 6.82
CA SER A 155 22.84 -2.94 5.68
C SER A 155 21.91 -2.60 4.52
N ILE A 156 20.71 -2.11 4.84
CA ILE A 156 19.70 -1.65 3.88
C ILE A 156 19.19 -0.28 4.33
N LEU A 157 19.24 0.70 3.41
CA LEU A 157 18.68 2.03 3.59
C LEU A 157 17.49 2.21 2.65
N LEU A 158 16.30 2.47 3.21
CA LEU A 158 15.09 2.79 2.46
C LEU A 158 14.83 4.29 2.51
N CYS A 159 15.01 4.97 1.38
CA CYS A 159 14.75 6.41 1.28
C CYS A 159 13.29 6.65 0.89
N ALA A 160 12.50 7.23 1.79
CA ALA A 160 11.10 7.58 1.59
C ALA A 160 10.80 9.08 1.84
N GLY A 161 11.81 9.86 2.24
CA GLY A 161 11.73 11.32 2.31
C GLY A 161 11.86 11.98 0.93
N LYS A 162 11.16 13.10 0.72
CA LYS A 162 11.26 13.90 -0.50
C LYS A 162 11.38 15.39 -0.14
N ILE A 163 12.61 15.91 -0.10
CA ILE A 163 12.82 17.34 0.15
C ILE A 163 12.85 18.08 -1.20
N TRP A 164 11.68 18.39 -1.77
CA TRP A 164 11.65 19.37 -2.86
C TRP A 164 12.02 20.76 -2.31
N LEU A 165 13.25 21.19 -2.54
CA LEU A 165 13.62 22.59 -2.36
C LEU A 165 13.25 23.33 -3.65
N PRO A 166 12.28 24.26 -3.64
CA PRO A 166 11.96 25.02 -4.83
C PRO A 166 13.21 25.78 -5.29
N ASN A 167 13.63 25.52 -6.53
CA ASN A 167 14.56 26.39 -7.26
C ASN A 167 13.96 27.80 -7.28
N ARG A 168 14.34 28.64 -6.31
CA ARG A 168 14.21 30.08 -6.51
C ARG A 168 15.09 30.40 -7.71
N ARG A 169 14.45 30.79 -8.80
CA ARG A 169 15.07 31.26 -10.04
C ARG A 169 16.32 32.09 -9.73
N GLY A 170 17.48 31.62 -10.18
CA GLY A 170 18.73 32.38 -10.13
C GLY A 170 19.91 31.58 -9.59
N SER A 171 20.71 31.04 -10.51
CA SER A 171 22.17 30.83 -10.44
C SER A 171 22.85 30.14 -9.24
N ASP A 172 22.15 29.64 -8.22
CA ASP A 172 22.77 28.79 -7.21
C ASP A 172 22.44 27.33 -7.51
N GLY A 173 23.48 26.47 -7.61
CA GLY A 173 23.34 25.05 -7.87
C GLY A 173 22.49 24.31 -6.82
N PRO A 174 22.32 22.97 -6.96
CA PRO A 174 21.54 22.18 -6.00
C PRO A 174 21.99 22.52 -4.57
N LYS A 175 21.07 23.02 -3.76
CA LYS A 175 21.33 23.54 -2.41
C LYS A 175 21.65 22.40 -1.44
N GLY A 176 22.86 21.85 -1.57
CA GLY A 176 23.41 20.79 -0.74
C GLY A 176 23.23 19.37 -1.30
N ASP A 177 23.71 18.38 -0.55
CA ASP A 177 23.71 16.96 -0.93
C ASP A 177 22.38 16.24 -0.59
N ALA A 178 21.38 16.94 -0.07
CA ALA A 178 20.13 16.35 0.43
C ALA A 178 19.31 15.66 -0.66
N TRP A 179 19.42 16.13 -1.91
CA TRP A 179 18.79 15.49 -3.07
C TRP A 179 19.25 14.04 -3.28
N LYS A 180 20.43 13.66 -2.77
CA LYS A 180 20.98 12.29 -2.89
C LYS A 180 20.18 11.26 -2.08
N PHE A 181 19.38 11.71 -1.11
CA PHE A 181 18.50 10.86 -0.30
C PHE A 181 17.01 10.99 -0.67
N GLU A 182 16.68 11.77 -1.70
CA GLU A 182 15.30 11.85 -2.19
C GLU A 182 14.88 10.55 -2.86
N SER A 183 13.72 10.02 -2.48
CA SER A 183 13.21 8.79 -3.08
C SER A 183 12.88 9.00 -4.58
N ILE A 184 13.48 8.20 -5.45
CA ILE A 184 12.86 7.81 -6.71
C ILE A 184 12.04 6.55 -6.40
N GLY A 185 10.76 6.54 -6.78
CA GLY A 185 9.75 5.58 -6.32
C GLY A 185 10.13 4.09 -6.40
N VAL A 186 9.31 3.28 -5.71
CA VAL A 186 9.46 1.81 -5.58
C VAL A 186 9.82 1.17 -6.92
N GLY A 187 10.95 0.47 -6.98
CA GLY A 187 11.47 -0.21 -8.19
C GLY A 187 12.91 0.14 -8.59
N LYS A 188 13.57 1.12 -7.94
CA LYS A 188 14.99 1.40 -8.12
C LYS A 188 15.81 1.06 -6.87
N LYS A 189 16.87 0.25 -7.02
CA LYS A 189 17.81 -0.10 -5.93
C LYS A 189 18.76 1.07 -5.67
N PHE A 190 18.83 1.58 -4.44
CA PHE A 190 19.74 2.69 -4.06
C PHE A 190 20.57 2.49 -2.79
N GLY A 191 20.46 1.34 -2.10
CA GLY A 191 21.22 1.13 -0.86
C GLY A 191 22.75 1.18 -1.05
N ALA A 192 23.27 0.62 -2.15
CA ALA A 192 24.71 0.54 -2.41
C ALA A 192 25.30 1.85 -2.97
N GLU A 193 24.59 2.52 -3.89
CA GLU A 193 25.04 3.73 -4.59
C GLU A 193 25.19 4.92 -3.63
N ALA A 194 24.17 5.22 -2.83
CA ALA A 194 24.23 6.34 -1.88
C ALA A 194 25.34 6.14 -0.83
N CYS A 195 25.45 4.93 -0.27
CA CYS A 195 26.49 4.60 0.71
C CYS A 195 27.89 4.63 0.08
N ALA A 196 28.04 4.18 -1.17
CA ALA A 196 29.33 4.19 -1.88
C ALA A 196 29.75 5.60 -2.33
N MET A 197 28.80 6.42 -2.76
CA MET A 197 29.04 7.83 -3.07
C MET A 197 29.45 8.62 -1.81
N LEU A 198 28.90 8.28 -0.64
CA LEU A 198 29.29 8.85 0.66
C LEU A 198 30.67 8.39 1.13
N ARG A 199 31.05 7.13 0.86
CA ARG A 199 32.40 6.61 1.13
C ARG A 199 33.45 7.04 0.09
N GLY A 200 33.02 7.56 -1.06
CA GLY A 200 33.89 7.95 -2.17
C GLY A 200 34.40 6.79 -3.02
N ASP A 201 33.75 5.62 -2.96
CA ASP A 201 34.16 4.39 -3.66
C ASP A 201 33.18 3.95 -4.77
N TRP A 202 32.20 4.79 -5.13
CA TRP A 202 31.25 4.51 -6.22
C TRP A 202 31.89 4.54 -7.61
N LYS A 203 31.55 3.54 -8.44
CA LYS A 203 31.84 3.51 -9.88
C LYS A 203 30.57 3.18 -10.65
N GLU A 204 30.22 4.05 -11.59
CA GLU A 204 29.15 3.78 -12.56
C GLU A 204 29.56 2.67 -13.51
N GLU A 205 28.71 1.66 -13.63
CA GLU A 205 28.88 0.57 -14.58
C GLU A 205 27.73 0.59 -15.60
N GLU A 206 28.03 0.19 -16.83
CA GLU A 206 27.15 0.34 -18.00
C GLU A 206 25.79 -0.37 -17.85
N TRP A 207 25.73 -1.46 -17.08
CA TRP A 207 24.48 -2.17 -16.80
C TRP A 207 23.50 -1.37 -15.94
N MET A 208 23.99 -0.38 -15.16
CA MET A 208 23.18 0.47 -14.29
C MET A 208 22.38 1.49 -15.12
N ASP A 209 22.97 2.01 -16.20
CA ASP A 209 22.28 2.89 -17.14
C ASP A 209 21.17 2.16 -17.91
N GLU A 210 21.44 0.93 -18.35
CA GLU A 210 20.43 0.09 -19.01
C GLU A 210 19.26 -0.23 -18.06
N LEU A 211 19.53 -0.45 -16.78
CA LEU A 211 18.50 -0.66 -15.76
C LEU A 211 17.65 0.61 -15.55
N ARG A 212 18.28 1.80 -15.43
CA ARG A 212 17.58 3.09 -15.28
C ARG A 212 16.66 3.36 -16.47
N ARG A 213 17.12 3.06 -17.69
CA ARG A 213 16.36 3.22 -18.93
C ARG A 213 15.11 2.35 -18.93
N ARG A 214 15.25 1.05 -18.63
CA ARG A 214 14.11 0.12 -18.55
C ARG A 214 13.05 0.54 -17.53
N CYS A 215 13.47 1.02 -16.35
CA CYS A 215 12.52 1.52 -15.35
C CYS A 215 11.79 2.79 -15.81
N GLN A 216 12.44 3.69 -16.54
CA GLN A 216 11.80 4.89 -17.10
C GLN A 216 10.78 4.53 -18.19
N ASP A 217 11.09 3.54 -19.02
CA ASP A 217 10.19 3.04 -20.05
C ASP A 217 8.92 2.43 -19.43
N PHE A 218 9.08 1.60 -18.38
CA PHE A 218 7.94 1.06 -17.61
C PHE A 218 7.05 2.14 -16.97
N SER A 219 7.64 3.19 -16.39
CA SER A 219 6.85 4.28 -15.79
C SER A 219 6.08 5.11 -16.83
N LYS A 220 6.60 5.25 -18.05
CA LYS A 220 5.91 5.95 -19.14
C LYS A 220 4.77 5.11 -19.71
N GLU A 221 4.96 3.82 -19.89
CA GLU A 221 3.92 2.90 -20.35
C GLU A 221 2.70 2.86 -19.41
N GLN A 222 2.93 3.01 -18.11
CA GLN A 222 1.84 3.07 -17.11
C GLN A 222 1.09 4.40 -17.12
N ALA A 223 1.74 5.50 -17.52
CA ALA A 223 1.13 6.83 -17.66
C ALA A 223 0.34 6.99 -18.97
N GLU A 224 0.63 6.18 -19.99
CA GLU A 224 0.04 6.28 -21.33
C GLU A 224 -1.07 5.25 -21.61
N SER A 225 -1.60 4.57 -20.58
CA SER A 225 -2.64 3.56 -20.79
C SER A 225 -3.91 4.17 -21.45
N PRO A 226 -4.31 3.72 -22.65
CA PRO A 226 -5.27 4.40 -23.50
C PRO A 226 -6.70 3.98 -23.17
N ASN A 227 -7.32 4.59 -22.16
CA ASN A 227 -8.79 4.48 -21.98
C ASN A 227 -9.48 5.73 -21.43
N GLN A 228 -8.81 6.88 -21.39
CA GLN A 228 -9.49 8.17 -21.21
C GLN A 228 -9.44 8.95 -22.52
N SER A 229 -10.42 8.67 -23.39
CA SER A 229 -10.69 9.51 -24.55
C SER A 229 -11.04 10.93 -24.08
N SER A 230 -10.11 11.86 -24.30
CA SER A 230 -10.27 13.29 -24.13
C SER A 230 -11.45 13.80 -24.95
N ARG A 231 -12.54 14.20 -24.29
CA ARG A 231 -13.58 15.01 -24.94
C ARG A 231 -13.01 16.39 -25.28
N PRO A 232 -13.36 17.00 -26.43
CA PRO A 232 -12.83 18.31 -26.81
C PRO A 232 -13.25 19.40 -25.81
N GLN A 233 -12.24 20.09 -25.29
CA GLN A 233 -12.38 21.21 -24.36
C GLN A 233 -13.16 22.36 -25.03
N SER A 234 -14.17 22.87 -24.33
CA SER A 234 -14.77 24.16 -24.67
C SER A 234 -13.87 25.28 -24.12
N PRO A 235 -13.69 26.40 -24.86
CA PRO A 235 -12.78 27.47 -24.42
C PRO A 235 -13.42 28.23 -23.26
N GLY A 236 -12.86 28.07 -22.05
CA GLY A 236 -13.32 28.77 -20.85
C GLY A 236 -12.83 28.21 -19.53
N GLU A 237 -12.36 26.97 -19.47
CA GLU A 237 -11.90 26.36 -18.21
C GLU A 237 -10.39 26.54 -18.00
N SER A 238 -10.06 27.55 -17.18
CA SER A 238 -8.73 27.79 -16.65
C SER A 238 -8.17 26.56 -15.91
N ALA A 239 -6.93 26.21 -16.22
CA ALA A 239 -6.14 25.11 -15.65
C ALA A 239 -5.75 25.32 -14.18
N THR A 240 -6.76 25.37 -13.31
CA THR A 240 -6.60 25.17 -11.87
C THR A 240 -7.45 23.99 -11.45
N ARG A 241 -6.98 22.76 -11.76
CA ARG A 241 -7.39 21.59 -10.99
C ARG A 241 -6.84 21.77 -9.57
N ARG A 242 -7.57 22.55 -8.77
CA ARG A 242 -7.48 22.46 -7.31
C ARG A 242 -7.67 21.00 -6.97
N ASN A 243 -6.83 20.46 -6.11
CA ASN A 243 -7.14 19.27 -5.31
C ASN A 243 -8.38 19.60 -4.46
N GLY A 244 -9.56 19.63 -5.09
CA GLY A 244 -10.82 19.79 -4.40
C GLY A 244 -10.96 18.58 -3.49
N ALA A 245 -11.24 18.82 -2.21
CA ALA A 245 -11.61 17.76 -1.28
C ALA A 245 -12.64 16.86 -1.97
N LYS A 246 -12.27 15.61 -2.23
CA LYS A 246 -13.21 14.64 -2.81
C LYS A 246 -14.28 14.41 -1.76
N TYR A 247 -15.52 14.75 -2.08
CA TYR A 247 -16.67 14.47 -1.22
C TYR A 247 -17.18 13.04 -1.46
N LEU A 248 -18.05 12.55 -0.57
CA LEU A 248 -18.66 11.22 -0.68
C LEU A 248 -19.19 10.85 -2.08
N PRO A 249 -19.86 11.74 -2.85
CA PRO A 249 -20.36 11.41 -4.18
C PRO A 249 -19.30 10.82 -5.11
N CYS A 250 -18.09 11.38 -5.10
CA CYS A 250 -17.01 10.91 -5.97
C CYS A 250 -16.55 9.49 -5.58
N TYR A 251 -16.65 9.13 -4.31
CA TYR A 251 -16.30 7.79 -3.85
C TYR A 251 -17.43 6.79 -4.07
N GLN A 252 -18.70 7.20 -3.94
CA GLN A 252 -19.82 6.32 -4.25
C GLN A 252 -19.91 5.97 -5.74
N GLU A 253 -19.62 6.91 -6.64
CA GLU A 253 -19.55 6.60 -8.08
C GLU A 253 -18.49 5.51 -8.35
N LEU A 254 -17.29 5.66 -7.77
CA LEU A 254 -16.22 4.66 -7.88
C LEU A 254 -16.63 3.33 -7.25
N TYR A 255 -17.28 3.37 -6.08
CA TYR A 255 -17.75 2.17 -5.38
C TYR A 255 -18.76 1.40 -6.23
N SER A 256 -19.75 2.07 -6.79
CA SER A 256 -20.80 1.47 -7.63
C SER A 256 -20.22 0.86 -8.89
N GLU A 257 -19.23 1.50 -9.50
CA GLU A 257 -18.47 0.94 -10.62
C GLU A 257 -17.78 -0.38 -10.22
N LYS A 258 -17.20 -0.45 -9.00
CA LYS A 258 -16.58 -1.68 -8.49
C LYS A 258 -17.61 -2.77 -8.21
N LEU A 259 -18.78 -2.45 -7.68
CA LEU A 259 -19.86 -3.43 -7.49
C LEU A 259 -20.31 -4.03 -8.83
N TYR A 260 -20.51 -3.19 -9.84
CA TYR A 260 -20.90 -3.63 -11.18
C TYR A 260 -19.85 -4.55 -11.81
N LYS A 261 -18.57 -4.14 -11.78
CA LYS A 261 -17.46 -4.99 -12.27
C LYS A 261 -17.36 -6.32 -11.53
N MET A 262 -17.56 -6.30 -10.21
CA MET A 262 -17.53 -7.50 -9.38
C MET A 262 -18.66 -8.47 -9.76
N HIS A 263 -19.87 -7.95 -9.97
CA HIS A 263 -21.01 -8.72 -10.44
C HIS A 263 -20.73 -9.39 -11.78
N ASP A 264 -20.25 -8.63 -12.78
CA ASP A 264 -19.93 -9.16 -14.11
C ASP A 264 -18.86 -10.26 -14.04
N CYS A 265 -17.79 -10.06 -13.26
CA CYS A 265 -16.74 -11.05 -13.04
C CYS A 265 -17.29 -12.33 -12.41
N VAL A 266 -18.12 -12.21 -11.37
CA VAL A 266 -18.71 -13.37 -10.69
C VAL A 266 -19.66 -14.11 -11.62
N GLN A 267 -20.51 -13.40 -12.36
CA GLN A 267 -21.44 -14.02 -13.29
C GLN A 267 -20.72 -14.78 -14.41
N ALA A 268 -19.63 -14.21 -14.95
CA ALA A 268 -18.79 -14.89 -15.94
C ALA A 268 -18.16 -16.16 -15.36
N LEU A 269 -17.55 -16.08 -14.17
CA LEU A 269 -16.91 -17.21 -13.51
C LEU A 269 -17.89 -18.34 -13.16
N ILE A 270 -19.10 -18.00 -12.72
CA ILE A 270 -20.15 -18.99 -12.44
C ILE A 270 -20.60 -19.66 -13.74
N SER A 271 -20.85 -18.86 -14.79
CA SER A 271 -21.30 -19.38 -16.08
C SER A 271 -20.27 -20.32 -16.71
N GLU A 272 -18.99 -19.95 -16.68
CA GLU A 272 -17.88 -20.79 -17.15
C GLU A 272 -17.67 -22.03 -16.28
N SER A 273 -17.78 -21.90 -14.95
CA SER A 273 -17.67 -23.01 -14.02
C SER A 273 -18.78 -24.04 -14.19
N THR A 274 -19.99 -23.62 -14.56
CA THR A 274 -21.10 -24.55 -14.83
C THR A 274 -20.94 -25.31 -16.15
N LEU A 275 -20.14 -24.81 -17.08
CA LEU A 275 -20.07 -25.37 -18.43
C LEU A 275 -18.85 -26.27 -18.69
N ALA A 276 -17.67 -26.03 -18.09
CA ALA A 276 -16.47 -26.74 -18.57
C ALA A 276 -15.20 -26.73 -17.71
N MET A 277 -15.17 -26.21 -16.48
CA MET A 277 -13.91 -26.22 -15.72
C MET A 277 -13.61 -27.62 -15.18
N THR A 278 -12.90 -28.41 -15.97
CA THR A 278 -12.58 -29.81 -15.69
C THR A 278 -11.33 -29.97 -14.84
N SER A 279 -10.55 -28.91 -14.65
CA SER A 279 -9.31 -28.92 -13.89
C SER A 279 -9.17 -27.71 -12.94
N SER A 280 -8.45 -27.90 -11.83
CA SER A 280 -8.09 -26.84 -10.87
C SER A 280 -7.25 -25.73 -11.53
N THR A 281 -6.41 -26.08 -12.51
CA THR A 281 -5.60 -25.13 -13.30
C THR A 281 -6.46 -24.15 -14.11
N GLU A 282 -7.54 -24.61 -14.74
CA GLU A 282 -8.44 -23.73 -15.50
C GLU A 282 -9.13 -22.74 -14.56
N LEU A 283 -9.62 -23.22 -13.41
CA LEU A 283 -10.24 -22.37 -12.40
C LEU A 283 -9.26 -21.36 -11.81
N TYR A 284 -8.03 -21.77 -11.53
CA TYR A 284 -6.97 -20.87 -11.08
C TYR A 284 -6.74 -19.74 -12.10
N LYS A 285 -6.58 -20.07 -13.38
CA LYS A 285 -6.35 -19.07 -14.44
C LYS A 285 -7.52 -18.12 -14.63
N ALA A 286 -8.76 -18.63 -14.63
CA ALA A 286 -9.94 -17.78 -14.79
C ALA A 286 -10.12 -16.85 -13.59
N LEU A 287 -9.98 -17.38 -12.36
CA LEU A 287 -10.09 -16.58 -11.15
C LEU A 287 -8.97 -15.53 -11.07
N LEU A 288 -7.73 -15.89 -11.40
CA LEU A 288 -6.60 -14.96 -11.45
C LEU A 288 -6.81 -13.86 -12.49
N THR A 289 -7.25 -14.22 -13.70
CA THR A 289 -7.47 -13.27 -14.80
C THR A 289 -8.65 -12.34 -14.53
N SER A 290 -9.64 -12.78 -13.74
CA SER A 290 -10.78 -11.94 -13.39
C SER A 290 -10.42 -10.71 -12.54
N GLY A 291 -9.30 -10.74 -11.83
CA GLY A 291 -8.92 -9.68 -10.89
C GLY A 291 -9.90 -9.49 -9.73
N LEU A 292 -10.78 -10.47 -9.45
CA LEU A 292 -11.88 -10.31 -8.50
C LEU A 292 -11.43 -9.89 -7.09
N SER A 293 -10.32 -10.45 -6.61
CA SER A 293 -9.73 -10.07 -5.32
C SER A 293 -9.28 -8.60 -5.28
N GLU A 294 -8.68 -8.11 -6.37
CA GLU A 294 -8.28 -6.70 -6.50
C GLU A 294 -9.51 -5.78 -6.49
N ILE A 295 -10.59 -6.16 -7.20
CA ILE A 295 -11.85 -5.40 -7.20
C ILE A 295 -12.47 -5.36 -5.79
N CYS A 296 -12.41 -6.45 -5.03
CA CYS A 296 -12.85 -6.49 -3.63
C CYS A 296 -11.98 -5.61 -2.72
N ASN A 297 -10.66 -5.61 -2.91
CA ASN A 297 -9.75 -4.72 -2.19
C ASN A 297 -10.02 -3.24 -2.52
N ASP A 298 -10.29 -2.91 -3.78
CA ASP A 298 -10.68 -1.55 -4.18
C ASP A 298 -11.97 -1.09 -3.48
N ALA A 299 -13.00 -1.94 -3.46
CA ALA A 299 -14.24 -1.65 -2.76
C ALA A 299 -14.01 -1.42 -1.26
N THR A 300 -13.15 -2.24 -0.63
CA THR A 300 -12.73 -2.12 0.77
C THR A 300 -12.11 -0.74 1.05
N LEU A 301 -11.15 -0.31 0.21
CA LEU A 301 -10.45 0.95 0.36
C LEU A 301 -11.37 2.15 0.12
N ILE A 302 -12.25 2.09 -0.89
CA ILE A 302 -13.22 3.15 -1.18
C ILE A 302 -14.17 3.35 0.01
N LEU A 303 -14.74 2.28 0.55
CA LEU A 303 -15.64 2.34 1.70
C LEU A 303 -14.95 2.91 2.95
N ARG A 304 -13.66 2.59 3.17
CA ARG A 304 -12.87 3.19 4.25
C ARG A 304 -12.64 4.68 4.04
N GLN A 305 -12.37 5.13 2.82
CA GLN A 305 -12.28 6.56 2.54
C GLN A 305 -13.62 7.27 2.78
N MET A 306 -14.74 6.63 2.43
CA MET A 306 -16.07 7.15 2.75
C MET A 306 -16.30 7.23 4.27
N SER A 307 -15.90 6.20 5.02
CA SER A 307 -16.02 6.17 6.49
C SER A 307 -15.17 7.27 7.15
N ARG A 308 -13.93 7.47 6.69
CA ARG A 308 -13.06 8.55 7.17
C ARG A 308 -13.72 9.93 6.98
N LEU A 309 -14.25 10.19 5.79
CA LEU A 309 -14.96 11.44 5.50
C LEU A 309 -16.24 11.60 6.34
N GLN A 310 -16.90 10.50 6.70
CA GLN A 310 -18.05 10.53 7.61
C GLN A 310 -17.65 10.88 9.04
N HIS A 311 -16.55 10.31 9.54
CA HIS A 311 -16.03 10.58 10.89
C HIS A 311 -15.45 11.98 11.04
N GLU A 312 -14.74 12.48 10.01
CA GLU A 312 -14.24 13.87 9.98
C GLU A 312 -15.38 14.90 9.98
N GLY A 313 -16.57 14.48 9.54
CA GLY A 313 -17.72 15.35 9.36
C GLY A 313 -17.60 16.23 8.11
N TRP A 314 -18.69 16.88 7.75
CA TRP A 314 -18.74 17.76 6.59
C TRP A 314 -19.60 19.00 6.85
N PRO A 315 -19.37 20.10 6.11
CA PRO A 315 -20.19 21.30 6.22
C PRO A 315 -21.68 21.01 5.92
N ASP A 316 -22.58 21.69 6.63
CA ASP A 316 -24.02 21.57 6.44
C ASP A 316 -24.45 21.83 4.97
N SER A 317 -23.73 22.70 4.27
CA SER A 317 -23.98 23.05 2.86
C SER A 317 -23.93 21.85 1.91
N VAL A 318 -23.15 20.80 2.24
CA VAL A 318 -23.04 19.56 1.46
C VAL A 318 -23.67 18.36 2.17
N GLY A 319 -24.17 18.53 3.40
CA GLY A 319 -24.64 17.42 4.21
C GLY A 319 -25.83 16.66 3.62
N TRP A 320 -26.74 17.35 2.92
CA TRP A 320 -27.85 16.70 2.21
C TRP A 320 -27.35 15.82 1.05
N LYS A 321 -26.31 16.27 0.33
CA LYS A 321 -25.73 15.53 -0.79
C LYS A 321 -25.01 14.27 -0.29
N ASN A 322 -24.19 14.42 0.75
CA ASN A 322 -23.48 13.32 1.39
C ASN A 322 -24.46 12.27 1.98
N LYS A 323 -25.54 12.71 2.63
CA LYS A 323 -26.60 11.81 3.11
C LYS A 323 -27.34 11.08 1.97
N ALA A 324 -27.62 11.76 0.87
CA ALA A 324 -28.23 11.13 -0.30
C ALA A 324 -27.29 10.07 -0.90
N THR A 325 -26.00 10.39 -1.02
CA THR A 325 -24.97 9.46 -1.49
C THR A 325 -24.85 8.20 -0.65
N LEU A 326 -24.90 8.31 0.69
CA LEU A 326 -24.86 7.12 1.54
C LEU A 326 -26.09 6.20 1.34
N LYS A 327 -27.26 6.78 1.09
CA LYS A 327 -28.47 6.01 0.77
C LYS A 327 -28.38 5.32 -0.59
N GLU A 328 -27.78 5.99 -1.57
CA GLU A 328 -27.51 5.43 -2.89
C GLU A 328 -26.54 4.24 -2.77
N ALA A 329 -25.40 4.44 -2.11
CA ALA A 329 -24.44 3.36 -1.83
C ALA A 329 -25.10 2.18 -1.09
N ALA A 330 -25.99 2.44 -0.14
CA ALA A 330 -26.75 1.39 0.54
C ALA A 330 -27.64 0.62 -0.43
N SER A 331 -28.39 1.32 -1.29
CA SER A 331 -29.25 0.71 -2.31
C SER A 331 -28.45 -0.13 -3.30
N ASP A 332 -27.33 0.39 -3.80
CA ASP A 332 -26.44 -0.31 -4.74
C ASP A 332 -25.87 -1.58 -4.10
N THR A 333 -25.50 -1.49 -2.80
CA THR A 333 -24.98 -2.63 -2.03
C THR A 333 -26.04 -3.72 -1.81
N VAL A 334 -27.31 -3.35 -1.54
CA VAL A 334 -28.42 -4.32 -1.47
C VAL A 334 -28.56 -5.04 -2.80
N GLY A 335 -28.74 -4.28 -3.89
CA GLY A 335 -28.98 -4.84 -5.22
C GLY A 335 -27.86 -5.79 -5.64
N PHE A 336 -26.61 -5.34 -5.51
CA PHE A 336 -25.43 -6.16 -5.76
C PHE A 336 -25.44 -7.47 -4.97
N ALA A 337 -25.69 -7.43 -3.66
CA ALA A 337 -25.60 -8.61 -2.83
C ALA A 337 -26.76 -9.60 -3.07
N GLU A 338 -27.97 -9.11 -3.34
CA GLU A 338 -29.12 -9.93 -3.75
C GLU A 338 -28.86 -10.62 -5.10
N GLU A 339 -28.33 -9.89 -6.08
CA GLU A 339 -27.97 -10.42 -7.40
C GLU A 339 -26.89 -11.52 -7.30
N LEU A 340 -25.87 -11.32 -6.47
CA LEU A 340 -24.84 -12.35 -6.24
C LEU A 340 -25.38 -13.60 -5.56
N LEU A 341 -26.29 -13.44 -4.59
CA LEU A 341 -26.95 -14.59 -3.95
C LEU A 341 -27.76 -15.37 -4.98
N GLN A 342 -28.53 -14.69 -5.82
CA GLN A 342 -29.31 -15.31 -6.89
C GLN A 342 -28.42 -16.02 -7.92
N ALA A 343 -27.36 -15.37 -8.39
CA ALA A 343 -26.43 -15.91 -9.40
C ALA A 343 -25.76 -17.21 -8.94
N THR A 344 -25.52 -17.35 -7.64
CA THR A 344 -24.85 -18.52 -7.05
C THR A 344 -25.81 -19.64 -6.64
N GLU A 345 -27.13 -19.45 -6.70
CA GLU A 345 -28.10 -20.45 -6.22
C GLU A 345 -27.99 -21.80 -6.92
N SER A 346 -27.69 -21.78 -8.22
CA SER A 346 -27.53 -22.95 -9.08
C SER A 346 -26.19 -23.68 -8.89
N SER A 347 -25.21 -23.04 -8.24
CA SER A 347 -23.81 -23.48 -8.21
C SER A 347 -23.27 -23.73 -6.79
N LYS A 348 -24.15 -23.94 -5.80
CA LYS A 348 -23.83 -24.10 -4.35
C LYS A 348 -22.77 -25.17 -4.02
N ALA A 349 -22.48 -26.08 -4.93
CA ALA A 349 -21.52 -27.16 -4.72
C ALA A 349 -20.06 -26.70 -4.78
N THR A 350 -19.73 -25.62 -5.52
CA THR A 350 -18.34 -25.19 -5.70
C THR A 350 -17.84 -24.36 -4.52
N GLN A 351 -16.55 -24.47 -4.21
CA GLN A 351 -15.92 -23.67 -3.15
C GLN A 351 -16.01 -22.17 -3.47
N PHE A 352 -15.82 -21.79 -4.74
CA PHE A 352 -15.98 -20.41 -5.19
C PHE A 352 -17.40 -19.87 -4.93
N ALA A 353 -18.45 -20.59 -5.32
CA ALA A 353 -19.82 -20.14 -5.09
C ALA A 353 -20.14 -19.97 -3.59
N LYS A 354 -19.61 -20.84 -2.73
CA LYS A 354 -19.76 -20.71 -1.27
C LYS A 354 -19.10 -19.44 -0.75
N ILE A 355 -17.88 -19.12 -1.20
CA ILE A 355 -17.17 -17.89 -0.83
C ILE A 355 -18.02 -16.66 -1.20
N ILE A 356 -18.56 -16.64 -2.42
CA ILE A 356 -19.40 -15.53 -2.89
C ILE A 356 -20.72 -15.43 -2.09
N GLN A 357 -21.38 -16.56 -1.80
CA GLN A 357 -22.63 -16.57 -1.03
C GLN A 357 -22.45 -16.08 0.40
N GLU A 358 -21.41 -16.57 1.08
CA GLU A 358 -21.08 -16.12 2.42
C GLU A 358 -20.72 -14.64 2.41
N GLY A 359 -19.90 -14.21 1.43
CA GLY A 359 -19.54 -12.82 1.19
C GLY A 359 -20.74 -11.91 1.04
N ALA A 360 -21.62 -12.21 0.08
CA ALA A 360 -22.84 -11.44 -0.17
C ALA A 360 -23.76 -11.40 1.06
N SER A 361 -23.87 -12.52 1.79
CA SER A 361 -24.62 -12.56 3.05
C SER A 361 -24.04 -11.64 4.13
N TYR A 362 -22.71 -11.55 4.24
CA TYR A 362 -22.05 -10.62 5.15
C TYR A 362 -22.24 -9.17 4.70
N VAL A 363 -22.15 -8.89 3.39
CA VAL A 363 -22.40 -7.56 2.83
C VAL A 363 -23.84 -7.12 3.14
N LEU A 364 -24.85 -7.97 2.96
CA LEU A 364 -26.24 -7.64 3.33
C LEU A 364 -26.42 -7.31 4.81
N ARG A 365 -25.67 -7.97 5.70
CA ARG A 365 -25.74 -7.69 7.15
C ARG A 365 -25.19 -6.31 7.52
N SER A 366 -24.34 -5.71 6.68
CA SER A 366 -23.86 -4.34 6.87
C SER A 366 -24.93 -3.28 6.61
N ILE A 367 -26.13 -3.68 6.18
CA ILE A 367 -27.21 -2.77 5.80
C ILE A 367 -28.27 -2.79 6.89
N VAL A 368 -28.45 -1.65 7.55
CA VAL A 368 -29.53 -1.45 8.54
C VAL A 368 -30.80 -1.06 7.79
N THR A 369 -31.87 -1.83 8.01
CA THR A 369 -33.20 -1.51 7.47
C THR A 369 -34.05 -0.85 8.55
N SER A 370 -34.51 0.37 8.31
CA SER A 370 -35.52 1.01 9.15
C SER A 370 -36.91 0.87 8.51
N VAL A 371 -37.84 0.27 9.26
CA VAL A 371 -39.21 -0.08 8.79
C VAL A 371 -40.20 1.08 9.03
N GLY A 372 -39.75 2.32 8.88
CA GLY A 372 -40.50 3.51 9.29
C GLY A 372 -41.49 4.10 8.27
N GLY A 373 -41.66 3.52 7.06
CA GLY A 373 -42.50 4.12 6.01
C GLY A 373 -42.83 3.22 4.81
N ARG A 374 -43.48 3.80 3.78
CA ARG A 374 -43.92 3.09 2.54
C ARG A 374 -42.77 2.54 1.68
N ARG A 375 -41.53 2.90 1.95
CA ARG A 375 -40.32 2.38 1.28
C ARG A 375 -39.29 2.00 2.35
N PRO A 376 -38.57 0.87 2.19
CA PRO A 376 -37.45 0.54 3.05
C PRO A 376 -36.43 1.69 3.01
N GLN A 377 -35.94 2.10 4.17
CA GLN A 377 -34.78 2.97 4.25
C GLN A 377 -33.57 2.11 4.62
N TYR A 378 -32.61 2.06 3.71
CA TYR A 378 -31.33 1.39 3.89
C TYR A 378 -30.30 2.39 4.39
N GLU A 379 -29.57 2.01 5.44
CA GLU A 379 -28.39 2.71 5.92
C GLU A 379 -27.21 1.74 5.86
N LEU A 380 -26.13 2.18 5.23
CA LEU A 380 -24.93 1.36 5.03
C LEU A 380 -23.95 1.61 6.18
N ASP A 381 -23.64 0.56 6.93
CA ASP A 381 -22.49 0.56 7.83
C ASP A 381 -21.23 0.38 6.99
N LEU A 382 -20.55 1.50 6.72
CA LEU A 382 -19.36 1.53 5.85
C LEU A 382 -18.21 0.67 6.40
N GLU A 383 -18.06 0.57 7.72
CA GLU A 383 -17.00 -0.21 8.35
C GLU A 383 -17.29 -1.71 8.22
N GLN A 384 -18.53 -2.14 8.52
CA GLN A 384 -18.94 -3.53 8.33
C GLN A 384 -18.92 -3.93 6.86
N ALA A 385 -19.37 -3.06 5.95
CA ALA A 385 -19.34 -3.32 4.52
C ALA A 385 -17.89 -3.48 4.02
N SER A 386 -16.99 -2.59 4.44
CA SER A 386 -15.57 -2.68 4.12
C SER A 386 -14.96 -3.99 4.62
N ALA A 387 -15.24 -4.37 5.87
CA ALA A 387 -14.78 -5.64 6.44
C ALA A 387 -15.33 -6.86 5.68
N ALA A 388 -16.57 -6.80 5.17
CA ALA A 388 -17.16 -7.86 4.38
C ALA A 388 -16.43 -8.03 3.03
N PHE A 389 -16.16 -6.94 2.30
CA PHE A 389 -15.40 -7.01 1.04
C PHE A 389 -13.97 -7.49 1.23
N LEU A 390 -13.29 -7.04 2.29
CA LEU A 390 -11.95 -7.51 2.63
C LEU A 390 -11.93 -9.02 2.88
N ARG A 391 -12.94 -9.53 3.58
CA ARG A 391 -13.08 -10.97 3.83
C ARG A 391 -13.31 -11.75 2.53
N ILE A 392 -14.07 -11.22 1.58
CA ILE A 392 -14.23 -11.83 0.25
C ILE A 392 -12.87 -11.91 -0.45
N ALA A 393 -12.11 -10.81 -0.47
CA ALA A 393 -10.77 -10.77 -1.07
C ALA A 393 -9.84 -11.82 -0.44
N MET A 394 -9.79 -11.90 0.89
CA MET A 394 -9.00 -12.89 1.62
C MET A 394 -9.37 -14.34 1.28
N ASN A 395 -10.67 -14.62 1.15
CA ASN A 395 -11.15 -15.95 0.80
C ASN A 395 -10.79 -16.31 -0.65
N ILE A 396 -10.85 -15.35 -1.57
CA ILE A 396 -10.40 -15.53 -2.96
C ILE A 396 -8.89 -15.79 -3.02
N GLU A 397 -8.07 -15.01 -2.32
CA GLU A 397 -6.61 -15.26 -2.25
C GLU A 397 -6.25 -16.59 -1.61
N THR A 398 -7.07 -17.06 -0.66
CA THR A 398 -6.91 -18.38 -0.06
C THR A 398 -7.25 -19.48 -1.07
N LEU A 399 -8.36 -19.34 -1.81
CA LEU A 399 -8.73 -20.27 -2.88
C LEU A 399 -7.67 -20.31 -3.98
N LEU A 400 -7.17 -19.16 -4.43
CA LEU A 400 -6.11 -19.07 -5.43
C LEU A 400 -4.84 -19.80 -4.97
N MET A 401 -4.45 -19.65 -3.70
CA MET A 401 -3.32 -20.39 -3.14
C MET A 401 -3.57 -21.90 -3.12
N ASP A 402 -4.74 -22.34 -2.70
CA ASP A 402 -5.05 -23.77 -2.62
C ASP A 402 -5.05 -24.42 -4.02
N LEU A 403 -5.65 -23.76 -5.02
CA LEU A 403 -5.64 -24.22 -6.42
C LEU A 403 -4.21 -24.29 -6.99
N LEU A 404 -3.38 -23.28 -6.70
CA LEU A 404 -1.97 -23.26 -7.13
C LEU A 404 -1.18 -24.42 -6.50
N LEU A 405 -1.37 -24.69 -5.20
CA LEU A 405 -0.70 -25.80 -4.52
C LEU A 405 -1.18 -27.17 -5.01
N GLU A 406 -2.43 -27.29 -5.44
CA GLU A 406 -2.94 -28.51 -6.09
C GLU A 406 -2.29 -28.74 -7.45
N GLU A 407 -2.16 -27.69 -8.27
CA GLU A 407 -1.45 -27.74 -9.55
C GLU A 407 0.02 -28.15 -9.36
N GLU A 408 0.72 -27.54 -8.39
CA GLU A 408 2.11 -27.89 -8.08
C GLU A 408 2.27 -29.37 -7.70
N LYS A 409 1.38 -29.88 -6.84
CA LYS A 409 1.39 -31.29 -6.44
C LYS A 409 1.12 -32.23 -7.61
N ALA A 410 0.18 -31.89 -8.49
CA ALA A 410 -0.13 -32.70 -9.66
C ALA A 410 1.07 -32.79 -10.61
N LEU A 411 1.78 -31.68 -10.83
CA LEU A 411 2.99 -31.63 -11.66
C LEU A 411 4.17 -32.38 -11.04
N HIS A 412 4.37 -32.27 -9.73
CA HIS A 412 5.37 -33.09 -9.01
C HIS A 412 5.08 -34.59 -9.12
N ALA A 413 3.82 -35.00 -8.99
CA ALA A 413 3.43 -36.42 -9.12
C ALA A 413 3.69 -36.98 -10.53
N LEU A 414 3.74 -36.12 -11.55
CA LEU A 414 4.07 -36.47 -12.94
C LEU A 414 5.58 -36.40 -13.25
N GLY A 415 6.43 -36.06 -12.28
CA GLY A 415 7.87 -35.89 -12.48
C GLY A 415 8.24 -34.71 -13.39
N GLN A 416 7.35 -33.72 -13.52
CA GLN A 416 7.52 -32.55 -14.39
C GLN A 416 8.06 -31.33 -13.64
N GLU A 417 9.09 -31.54 -12.80
CA GLU A 417 9.65 -30.49 -11.92
C GLU A 417 10.28 -29.34 -12.71
N ASP A 418 10.89 -29.62 -13.87
CA ASP A 418 11.45 -28.59 -14.76
C ASP A 418 10.38 -27.64 -15.33
N MET A 419 9.14 -28.13 -15.49
CA MET A 419 8.03 -27.31 -15.96
C MET A 419 7.52 -26.36 -14.87
N LEU A 420 7.60 -26.78 -13.60
CA LEU A 420 7.27 -25.95 -12.44
C LEU A 420 8.26 -24.80 -12.28
N SER A 421 9.57 -25.07 -12.37
CA SER A 421 10.60 -24.03 -12.31
C SER A 421 10.44 -22.99 -13.43
N SER A 422 10.15 -23.44 -14.66
CA SER A 422 9.90 -22.56 -15.81
C SER A 422 8.62 -21.72 -15.66
N GLN A 423 7.56 -22.29 -15.07
CA GLN A 423 6.31 -21.57 -14.79
C GLN A 423 6.48 -20.55 -13.66
N MET A 424 7.19 -20.90 -12.59
CA MET A 424 7.48 -19.98 -11.48
C MET A 424 8.35 -18.81 -11.94
N GLU A 425 9.37 -19.04 -12.77
CA GLU A 425 10.20 -17.98 -13.37
C GLU A 425 9.36 -17.03 -14.24
N ARG A 426 8.38 -17.54 -14.99
CA ARG A 426 7.44 -16.72 -15.79
C ARG A 426 6.41 -15.98 -14.93
N MET A 427 6.15 -16.44 -13.70
CA MET A 427 5.23 -15.79 -12.76
C MET A 427 5.92 -14.68 -11.94
N THR A 428 7.24 -14.75 -11.74
CA THR A 428 8.04 -13.63 -11.23
C THR A 428 8.37 -12.65 -12.35
N PHE A 429 7.52 -11.63 -12.51
CA PHE A 429 7.63 -10.57 -13.54
C PHE A 429 7.62 -11.11 -14.98
N SER A 430 6.43 -11.10 -15.59
CA SER A 430 6.29 -11.18 -17.05
C SER A 430 7.21 -10.14 -17.71
N SER A 431 8.34 -10.60 -18.25
CA SER A 431 9.06 -9.90 -19.29
C SER A 431 8.15 -9.89 -20.52
N ALA A 432 7.49 -8.77 -20.76
CA ALA A 432 6.81 -8.51 -22.02
C ALA A 432 7.85 -8.44 -23.15
N THR A 433 8.24 -9.59 -23.69
CA THR A 433 8.99 -9.66 -24.94
C THR A 433 8.00 -9.56 -26.10
N ARG A 434 7.83 -8.36 -26.65
CA ARG A 434 7.24 -8.19 -27.99
C ARG A 434 8.23 -8.75 -29.01
N GLN A 435 7.89 -9.87 -29.64
CA GLN A 435 8.47 -10.26 -30.93
C GLN A 435 7.90 -9.32 -32.00
N ALA A 436 8.78 -8.57 -32.67
CA ALA A 436 8.48 -7.92 -33.94
C ALA A 436 9.01 -8.80 -35.07
N ALA A 437 8.13 -9.11 -36.01
CA ALA A 437 8.47 -9.42 -37.39
C ALA A 437 8.63 -8.12 -38.17
#